data_AF-A0A2A6ZBY1-F1
#
_entry.id   AF-A0A2A6ZBY1-F1
#
_cell.length_a   1.000
_cell.length_b   1.000
_cell.length_c   1.000
_cell.angle_alpha   90.00
_cell.angle_beta   90.00
_cell.angle_gamma   90.00
#
_symmetry.space_group_name_H-M   'P 1'
#
loop_
_entity.id
_entity.type
_entity.pdbx_description
1 polymer ?
#
loop_
_entity_poly.entity_id
_entity_poly.type
_entity_poly.pdbx_seq_one_letter_code
_entity_poly.pdbx_strand_id
1 'polypeptide(L)' 'MSERQISIADMQCWIFRMAQTKWKMSPKECAELFKKYDILGFIDECYELLHVSSYACALEDVEEILKANGVNVCKS' A
#
# COMPACT_ATOMS: atom_id res chain seq x y z
N MET A 1 -15.29 -11.13 -10.87
CA MET A 1 -14.35 -11.03 -9.74
C MET A 1 -14.89 -11.92 -8.64
N SER A 2 -14.05 -12.76 -8.05
CA SER A 2 -14.39 -13.50 -6.84
C SER A 2 -14.49 -12.56 -5.64
N GLU A 3 -15.12 -13.00 -4.56
CA GLU A 3 -15.18 -12.24 -3.29
C GLU A 3 -13.76 -11.86 -2.81
N ARG A 4 -12.81 -12.81 -2.91
CA ARG A 4 -11.39 -12.57 -2.60
C ARG A 4 -10.81 -11.41 -3.43
N GLN A 5 -11.06 -11.40 -4.74
CA GLN A 5 -10.55 -10.34 -5.62
C GLN A 5 -11.15 -8.98 -5.30
N ILE A 6 -12.42 -8.92 -4.87
CA ILE A 6 -13.05 -7.69 -4.41
C ILE A 6 -12.39 -7.20 -3.13
N SER A 7 -12.17 -8.09 -2.15
CA SER A 7 -11.54 -7.71 -0.89
C SER A 7 -10.10 -7.23 -1.05
N ILE A 8 -9.34 -7.82 -1.97
CA ILE A 8 -7.99 -7.37 -2.32
C ILE A 8 -8.04 -5.97 -2.94
N ALA A 9 -8.94 -5.76 -3.90
CA ALA A 9 -9.10 -4.45 -4.55
C ALA A 9 -9.52 -3.37 -3.54
N ASP A 10 -10.42 -3.68 -2.61
CA ASP A 10 -10.83 -2.77 -1.54
C ASP A 10 -9.65 -2.40 -0.64
N MET A 11 -8.85 -3.40 -0.23
CA MET A 11 -7.66 -3.18 0.59
C MET A 11 -6.61 -2.32 -0.13
N GLN A 12 -6.34 -2.62 -1.41
CA GLN A 12 -5.47 -1.83 -2.27
C GLN A 12 -5.93 -0.37 -2.35
N CYS A 13 -7.23 -0.13 -2.52
CA CYS A 13 -7.81 1.22 -2.56
C CYS A 13 -7.65 1.95 -1.21
N TRP A 14 -7.90 1.25 -0.10
CA TRP A 14 -7.76 1.82 1.24
C TRP A 14 -6.32 2.19 1.58
N ILE A 15 -5.39 1.28 1.35
CA ILE A 15 -3.96 1.53 1.59
C ILE A 15 -3.47 2.69 0.73
N PHE A 16 -3.85 2.72 -0.55
CA PHE A 16 -3.50 3.83 -1.44
C PHE A 16 -4.01 5.19 -0.94
N ARG A 17 -5.26 5.24 -0.46
CA ARG A 17 -5.83 6.47 0.10
C ARG A 17 -5.17 6.89 1.41
N MET A 18 -4.85 5.92 2.27
CA MET A 18 -4.15 6.19 3.53
C MET A 18 -2.72 6.69 3.28
N ALA A 19 -2.01 6.09 2.33
CA ALA A 19 -0.69 6.51 1.89
C ALA A 19 -0.66 7.97 1.42
N GLN A 20 -1.60 8.38 0.55
CA GLN A 20 -1.73 9.78 0.11
C GLN A 20 -1.85 10.75 1.29
N THR A 21 -2.70 10.40 2.25
CA THR A 21 -2.98 11.23 3.43
C THR A 21 -1.75 11.30 4.35
N LYS A 22 -1.14 10.15 4.65
CA LYS A 22 -0.01 10.05 5.58
C LYS A 22 1.25 10.70 5.00
N TRP A 23 1.55 10.46 3.72
CA TRP A 23 2.77 10.93 3.06
C TRP A 23 2.62 12.33 2.45
N LYS A 24 1.41 12.92 2.52
CA LYS A 24 1.07 14.22 1.94
C LYS A 24 1.44 14.28 0.45
N MET A 25 1.13 13.21 -0.29
CA MET A 25 1.39 13.07 -1.72
C MET A 25 0.12 13.29 -2.52
N SER A 26 0.24 13.91 -3.69
CA SER A 26 -0.86 13.94 -4.65
C SER A 26 -1.17 12.51 -5.14
N PRO A 27 -2.40 12.25 -5.62
CA PRO A 27 -2.75 10.94 -6.17
C PRO A 27 -1.80 10.48 -7.28
N LYS A 28 -1.30 11.42 -8.09
CA LYS A 28 -0.35 11.13 -9.17
C LYS A 28 1.01 10.67 -8.63
N GLU A 29 1.59 11.41 -7.67
CA GLU A 29 2.88 11.04 -7.07
C GLU A 29 2.78 9.68 -6.37
N CYS A 30 1.70 9.46 -5.62
CA CYS A 30 1.46 8.19 -4.94
C CYS A 30 1.28 7.04 -5.94
N ALA A 31 0.57 7.26 -7.06
CA ALA A 31 0.35 6.25 -8.10
C ALA A 31 1.66 5.88 -8.81
N GLU A 32 2.49 6.87 -9.15
CA GLU A 32 3.81 6.60 -9.76
C GLU A 32 4.71 5.83 -8.80
N LEU A 33 4.66 6.13 -7.50
CA LEU A 33 5.41 5.38 -6.49
C LEU A 33 4.92 3.94 -6.38
N PHE A 34 3.61 3.74 -6.23
CA PHE A 34 3.00 2.41 -6.15
C PHE A 34 3.32 1.56 -7.38
N LYS A 35 3.28 2.16 -8.57
CA LYS A 35 3.63 1.50 -9.82
C LYS A 35 5.11 1.17 -9.91
N LYS A 36 6.00 2.08 -9.48
CA LYS A 36 7.45 1.88 -9.55
C LYS A 36 7.93 0.71 -8.69
N TYR A 37 7.29 0.48 -7.55
CA TYR A 37 7.66 -0.55 -6.58
C TYR A 37 6.67 -1.72 -6.52
N ASP A 38 5.74 -1.79 -7.48
CA ASP A 38 4.67 -2.80 -7.56
C ASP A 38 3.94 -3.08 -6.22
N ILE A 39 3.60 -2.00 -5.51
CA ILE A 39 3.00 -2.09 -4.18
C ILE A 39 1.64 -2.78 -4.21
N LEU A 40 0.89 -2.63 -5.30
CA LEU A 40 -0.40 -3.33 -5.45
C LEU A 40 -0.22 -4.83 -5.65
N GLY A 41 0.80 -5.25 -6.43
CA GLY A 41 1.19 -6.65 -6.56
C GLY A 41 1.59 -7.25 -5.22
N PHE A 42 2.40 -6.52 -4.44
CA PHE A 42 2.75 -6.94 -3.07
C PHE A 42 1.52 -7.16 -2.18
N ILE A 43 0.54 -6.24 -2.20
CA ILE A 43 -0.68 -6.38 -1.40
C ILE A 43 -1.51 -7.61 -1.83
N ASP A 44 -1.55 -7.93 -3.13
CA ASP A 44 -2.24 -9.13 -3.63
C ASP A 44 -1.53 -10.42 -3.16
N GLU A 45 -0.21 -10.48 -3.32
CA GLU A 45 0.62 -11.62 -2.90
C GLU A 45 0.56 -11.86 -1.39
N CYS A 46 0.57 -10.78 -0.60
CA CYS A 46 0.58 -10.84 0.86
C CYS A 46 -0.80 -10.72 1.51
N TYR A 47 -1.88 -10.75 0.72
CA TYR A 47 -3.25 -10.54 1.22
C TYR A 47 -3.60 -11.44 2.42
N GLU A 48 -3.20 -12.72 2.38
CA GLU A 48 -3.50 -13.68 3.46
C GLU A 48 -2.88 -13.28 4.82
N LEU A 49 -1.77 -12.54 4.81
CA LEU A 49 -1.11 -12.03 6.02
C LEU A 49 -1.61 -10.63 6.39
N LEU A 50 -1.89 -9.81 5.39
CA LEU A 50 -2.28 -8.42 5.59
C LEU A 50 -3.76 -8.28 6.02
N HIS A 51 -4.67 -9.13 5.53
CA HIS A 51 -6.11 -9.00 5.78
C HIS A 51 -6.54 -9.31 7.23
N VAL A 52 -5.71 -10.04 7.98
CA VAL A 52 -5.92 -10.28 9.42
C VAL A 52 -5.41 -9.11 10.29
N SER A 53 -4.66 -8.20 9.68
CA SER A 53 -4.05 -7.03 10.31
C SER A 53 -4.85 -5.77 10.03
N SER A 54 -4.65 -4.71 10.82
CA SER A 54 -5.30 -3.43 10.51
C SER A 54 -4.71 -2.80 9.24
N TYR A 55 -5.48 -1.98 8.53
CA TYR A 55 -4.94 -1.22 7.38
C TYR A 55 -3.77 -0.31 7.74
N ALA A 56 -3.66 0.12 9.00
CA ALA A 56 -2.51 0.88 9.48
C ALA A 56 -1.24 0.02 9.49
N CYS A 57 -1.33 -1.21 9.99
CA CYS A 57 -0.23 -2.18 9.97
C CYS A 57 0.18 -2.51 8.52
N ALA A 58 -0.79 -2.77 7.65
CA ALA A 58 -0.49 -3.05 6.24
C ALA A 58 0.19 -1.87 5.53
N LEU A 59 -0.13 -0.63 5.92
CA LEU A 59 0.56 0.55 5.40
C LEU A 59 2.00 0.66 5.95
N GLU A 60 2.23 0.25 7.20
CA GLU A 60 3.59 0.18 7.78
C GLU A 60 4.45 -0.86 7.03
N ASP A 61 3.90 -2.02 6.69
CA ASP A 61 4.60 -3.03 5.88
C ASP A 61 5.01 -2.48 4.50
N VAL A 62 4.12 -1.70 3.87
CA VAL A 62 4.43 -0.98 2.62
C VAL A 62 5.57 0.04 2.82
N GLU A 63 5.57 0.77 3.94
CA GLU A 63 6.64 1.73 4.27
C GLU A 63 7.98 1.02 4.51
N GLU A 64 7.98 -0.14 5.14
CA GLU A 64 9.18 -0.95 5.37
C GLU A 64 9.79 -1.44 4.05
N ILE A 65 8.97 -1.89 3.10
CA ILE A 65 9.43 -2.31 1.78
C ILE A 65 10.00 -1.13 1.00
N LEU A 66 9.32 0.02 1.02
CA LEU A 66 9.81 1.23 0.39
C LEU A 66 11.16 1.66 1.01
N LYS A 67 11.29 1.59 2.34
CA LYS A 67 12.52 1.89 3.07
C LYS A 67 13.66 0.91 2.74
N ALA A 68 13.36 -0.37 2.63
CA ALA A 68 14.33 -1.40 2.19
C ALA A 68 14.83 -1.13 0.75
N ASN A 69 13.99 -0.51 -0.08
CA ASN A 69 14.33 -0.02 -1.42
C ASN A 69 14.95 1.40 -1.45
N GLY A 70 15.34 1.94 -0.29
CA GLY A 70 15.98 3.25 -0.17
C GLY A 70 15.03 4.45 -0.31
N VAL A 71 13.72 4.24 -0.24
CA VAL A 71 12.71 5.31 -0.32
C VAL A 71 12.22 5.67 1.08
N ASN A 72 12.37 6.93 1.46
CA ASN A 72 11.74 7.45 2.68
C ASN A 72 10.53 8.31 2.33
N VAL A 73 9.34 7.82 2.65
CA VAL A 73 8.04 8.48 2.39
C VAL A 73 7.54 9.28 3.60
N CYS A 74 8.08 9.01 4.78
CA CYS A 74 7.72 9.72 6.01
C CYS A 74 8.48 11.04 6.07
N LYS A 75 7.79 12.14 5.76
CA LYS A 75 8.29 13.49 6.06
C LYS A 75 8.08 13.74 7.56
N SER A 76 9.18 13.77 8.31
CA SER A 76 9.24 14.28 9.69
C SER A 76 8.66 15.68 9.80
#